data_AF-A0A820U0K9-F1
#
_entry.id   AF-A0A820U0K9-F1
#
_cell.length_a   1.000
_cell.length_b   1.000
_cell.length_c   1.000
_cell.angle_alpha   90.00
_cell.angle_beta   90.00
_cell.angle_gamma   90.00
#
_symmetry.space_group_name_H-M   'P 1'
#
loop_
_entity.id
_entity.type
_entity.pdbx_description
1 polymer ?
#
loop_
_entity_poly.entity_id
_entity_poly.type
_entity_poly.pdbx_seq_one_letter_code
_entity_poly.pdbx_strand_id
1 'polypeptide(L)'
;MLSITNDDIKKVHPDESKYLRALQNLDLTNGFYFSYTYDLTHTLQYNFIEQNREKKNLDNENFCWGTRYQPTWKYALNEYLIEPIRSQVHPRWLLFIINGVILQYNLNVFCRSIYLT
;
A
#
# COMPACT_ATOMS: atom_id res chain seq x y z
N MET A 1 -14.27 9.53 8.22
CA MET A 1 -13.70 8.63 9.25
C MET A 1 -14.87 7.90 9.90
N LEU A 2 -14.84 6.58 9.93
CA LEU A 2 -15.94 5.77 10.46
C LEU A 2 -15.66 5.47 11.93
N SER A 3 -16.61 5.73 12.83
CA SER A 3 -16.57 5.28 14.22
C SER A 3 -17.67 4.26 14.44
N ILE A 4 -17.33 3.16 15.12
CA ILE A 4 -18.24 2.03 15.36
C ILE A 4 -18.86 2.10 16.77
N THR A 5 -18.34 2.97 17.65
CA THR A 5 -18.87 3.14 19.01
C THR A 5 -20.07 4.06 19.00
N ASN A 6 -21.13 3.68 19.75
CA ASN A 6 -22.20 4.62 20.09
C ASN A 6 -21.61 5.81 20.85
N ASP A 7 -22.03 7.02 20.49
CA ASP A 7 -21.53 8.28 21.06
C ASP A 7 -21.69 8.32 22.60
N ASP A 8 -22.67 7.61 23.15
CA ASP A 8 -22.96 7.55 24.59
C ASP A 8 -21.88 6.83 25.43
N ILE A 9 -21.06 5.96 24.83
CA ILE A 9 -20.02 5.17 25.52
C ILE A 9 -18.62 5.77 25.27
N LYS A 10 -18.51 6.81 24.45
CA LYS A 10 -17.24 7.32 23.98
C LYS A 10 -16.52 8.14 25.05
N LYS A 11 -15.42 7.62 25.59
CA LYS A 11 -14.47 8.41 26.40
C LYS A 11 -13.71 9.36 25.50
N VAL A 12 -14.17 10.61 25.42
CA VAL A 12 -13.54 11.64 24.61
C VAL A 12 -12.27 12.14 25.32
N HIS A 13 -11.12 11.98 24.67
CA HIS A 13 -9.89 12.63 25.13
C HIS A 13 -9.90 14.09 24.65
N PRO A 14 -9.49 15.08 25.48
CA PRO A 14 -9.53 16.49 25.10
C PRO A 14 -8.79 16.79 23.78
N ASP A 15 -7.67 16.11 23.54
CA ASP A 15 -6.88 16.26 22.30
C ASP A 15 -7.36 15.39 21.12
N GLU A 16 -8.34 14.50 21.29
CA GLU A 16 -8.81 13.62 20.21
C GLU A 16 -9.24 14.43 18.98
N SER A 17 -10.00 15.51 19.21
CA SER A 17 -10.47 16.41 18.16
C SER A 17 -9.31 17.05 17.38
N LYS A 18 -8.18 17.34 18.04
CA LYS A 18 -6.97 17.88 17.42
C LYS A 18 -6.30 16.85 16.51
N TYR A 19 -6.16 15.60 16.96
CA TYR A 19 -5.58 14.53 16.15
C TYR A 19 -6.45 14.17 14.95
N LEU A 20 -7.78 14.14 15.14
CA LEU A 20 -8.74 13.89 14.06
C LEU A 20 -8.64 14.97 12.97
N ARG A 21 -8.55 16.25 13.37
CA ARG A 21 -8.33 17.35 12.42
C ARG A 21 -7.01 17.22 11.67
N ALA A 22 -5.93 16.87 12.36
CA ALA A 22 -4.63 16.67 11.72
C ALA A 22 -4.68 15.57 10.64
N LEU A 23 -5.36 14.45 10.93
CA LEU A 23 -5.53 13.35 9.97
C LEU A 23 -6.48 13.73 8.82
N GLN A 24 -7.55 14.49 9.08
CA GLN A 24 -8.48 14.94 8.04
C GLN A 24 -7.86 15.95 7.08
N ASN A 25 -6.89 16.74 7.55
CA ASN A 25 -6.15 17.67 6.70
C ASN A 25 -5.16 16.99 5.75
N LEU A 26 -4.90 15.68 5.92
CA LEU A 26 -4.07 14.91 5.02
C LEU A 26 -4.85 14.64 3.72
N ASP A 27 -4.45 15.28 2.63
CA ASP A 27 -5.05 15.02 1.32
C ASP A 27 -4.48 13.74 0.70
N LEU A 28 -5.29 12.68 0.67
CA LEU A 28 -4.91 11.39 0.07
C LEU A 28 -4.96 11.41 -1.47
N THR A 29 -5.46 12.48 -2.09
CA THR A 29 -5.64 12.59 -3.55
C THR A 29 -4.31 12.82 -4.26
N ASN A 30 -3.35 13.48 -3.60
CA ASN A 30 -2.07 13.84 -4.18
C ASN A 30 -0.91 13.28 -3.34
N GLY A 31 0.11 12.75 -4.02
CA GLY A 31 1.31 12.21 -3.38
C GLY A 31 1.20 10.77 -2.88
N PHE A 32 -0.02 10.22 -2.75
CA PHE A 32 -0.23 8.85 -2.29
C PHE A 32 -0.59 7.91 -3.44
N TYR A 33 0.17 6.83 -3.59
CA TYR A 33 -0.01 5.88 -4.68
C TYR A 33 -0.08 4.46 -4.16
N PHE A 34 -0.91 3.65 -4.83
CA PHE A 34 -1.00 2.22 -4.63
C PHE A 34 -1.38 1.55 -5.96
N SER A 35 -1.08 0.26 -6.08
CA SER A 35 -1.59 -0.57 -7.17
C SER A 35 -2.16 -1.86 -6.59
N TYR A 36 -3.23 -2.38 -7.21
CA TYR A 36 -3.85 -3.64 -6.79
C TYR A 36 -3.04 -4.85 -7.26
N THR A 37 -2.41 -4.75 -8.42
CA THR A 37 -1.74 -5.87 -9.09
C THR A 37 -0.23 -5.82 -8.94
N TYR A 38 0.34 -4.64 -8.69
CA TYR A 38 1.78 -4.44 -8.61
C TYR A 38 2.19 -3.86 -7.25
N ASP A 39 3.29 -4.34 -6.69
CA ASP A 39 3.83 -3.82 -5.44
C ASP A 39 4.75 -2.62 -5.69
N LEU A 40 4.26 -1.43 -5.33
CA LEU A 40 4.99 -0.17 -5.45
C LEU A 40 5.98 0.07 -4.31
N THR A 41 5.96 -0.75 -3.24
CA THR A 41 6.91 -0.59 -2.12
C THR A 41 8.32 -1.04 -2.49
N HIS A 42 8.47 -1.79 -3.58
CA HIS A 42 9.73 -2.32 -4.08
C HIS A 42 10.12 -1.73 -5.43
N THR A 43 11.43 -1.79 -5.72
CA THR A 43 11.94 -1.48 -7.05
C THR A 43 11.56 -2.57 -8.05
N LEU A 44 11.50 -2.21 -9.33
CA LEU A 44 11.24 -3.16 -10.41
C LEU A 44 12.23 -4.34 -10.41
N GLN A 45 13.52 -4.04 -10.15
CA GLN A 45 14.56 -5.06 -10.04
C GLN A 45 14.21 -6.11 -8.98
N TYR A 46 13.76 -5.68 -7.80
CA TYR A 46 13.41 -6.58 -6.72
C TYR A 46 12.20 -7.45 -7.07
N ASN A 47 11.12 -6.81 -7.54
CA ASN A 47 9.90 -7.52 -7.94
C ASN A 47 10.16 -8.55 -9.04
N PHE A 48 11.07 -8.26 -9.98
CA PHE A 48 11.43 -9.20 -11.04
C PHE A 48 12.21 -10.41 -10.52
N ILE A 49 13.06 -10.23 -9.51
CA ILE A 49 13.84 -11.33 -8.92
C ILE A 49 12.94 -12.23 -8.06
N GLU A 50 12.07 -11.67 -7.22
CA GLU A 50 11.21 -12.43 -6.31
C GLU A 50 10.13 -13.24 -7.06
N GLN A 51 9.56 -12.71 -8.16
CA GLN A 51 8.66 -13.49 -9.04
C GLN A 51 9.29 -14.75 -9.60
N ASN A 52 10.59 -14.71 -9.90
CA ASN A 52 11.31 -15.87 -10.40
C ASN A 52 11.68 -16.86 -9.29
N ARG A 53 11.67 -16.42 -8.02
CA ARG A 53 11.98 -17.23 -6.84
C ARG A 53 10.78 -18.06 -6.40
N GLU A 54 9.57 -17.50 -6.43
CA GLU A 54 8.34 -18.24 -6.10
C GLU A 54 7.98 -19.33 -7.11
N LYS A 55 8.26 -19.12 -8.41
CA LYS A 55 8.10 -20.19 -9.41
C LYS A 55 8.91 -21.45 -9.10
N LYS A 56 9.97 -21.35 -8.30
CA LYS A 56 10.78 -22.48 -7.83
C LYS A 56 10.32 -23.06 -6.50
N ASN A 57 9.45 -22.37 -5.75
CA ASN A 57 9.02 -22.74 -4.39
C ASN A 57 7.54 -23.17 -4.30
N LEU A 58 6.82 -23.24 -5.42
CA LEU A 58 5.40 -23.66 -5.51
C LEU A 58 5.13 -25.10 -5.02
N ASP A 59 6.17 -25.86 -4.67
CA ASP A 59 6.03 -27.19 -4.09
C ASP A 59 5.73 -27.18 -2.57
N ASN A 60 5.81 -26.02 -1.91
CA ASN A 60 5.58 -25.90 -0.46
C ASN A 60 4.45 -24.90 -0.15
N GLU A 61 3.34 -25.41 0.40
CA GLU A 61 2.08 -24.71 0.72
C GLU A 61 2.19 -23.60 1.80
N ASN A 62 3.01 -22.57 1.57
CA ASN A 62 3.18 -21.48 2.53
C ASN A 62 2.51 -20.19 2.05
N PHE A 63 1.43 -19.82 2.75
CA PHE A 63 0.92 -18.46 2.97
C PHE A 63 1.19 -17.47 1.82
N CYS A 64 0.51 -17.66 0.69
CA CYS A 64 0.60 -16.71 -0.42
C CYS A 64 -0.08 -15.40 -0.02
N TRP A 65 0.67 -14.30 -0.02
CA TRP A 65 0.16 -12.92 0.14
C TRP A 65 -0.71 -12.46 -1.07
N GLY A 66 -1.30 -13.41 -1.80
CA GLY A 66 -1.90 -13.20 -3.12
C GLY A 66 -0.82 -12.88 -4.16
N THR A 67 -1.10 -11.92 -5.04
CA THR A 67 -0.18 -11.42 -6.07
C THR A 67 0.90 -10.47 -5.54
N ARG A 68 1.04 -10.32 -4.21
CA ARG A 68 1.97 -9.37 -3.57
C ARG A 68 2.98 -10.11 -2.72
N TYR A 69 4.18 -9.56 -2.60
CA TYR A 69 5.20 -10.04 -1.68
C TYR A 69 5.06 -9.38 -0.31
N GLN A 70 5.87 -9.80 0.66
CA GLN A 70 6.05 -9.03 1.89
C GLN A 70 6.61 -7.64 1.52
N PRO A 71 5.90 -6.54 1.82
CA PRO A 71 6.30 -5.19 1.39
C PRO A 71 7.61 -4.74 2.05
N THR A 72 8.28 -3.77 1.43
CA THR A 72 9.36 -3.03 2.11
C THR A 72 8.73 -2.02 3.07
N TRP A 73 8.83 -2.32 4.36
CA TRP A 73 8.32 -1.50 5.47
C TRP A 73 8.82 -0.06 5.44
N LYS A 74 10.05 0.19 4.97
CA LYS A 74 10.61 1.55 4.83
C LYS A 74 9.77 2.49 3.96
N TYR A 75 9.04 1.96 2.98
CA TYR A 75 8.25 2.74 2.02
C TYR A 75 6.74 2.59 2.22
N ALA A 76 6.29 1.66 3.07
CA ALA A 76 4.88 1.42 3.36
C ALA A 76 4.39 2.40 4.44
N LEU A 77 3.76 3.50 4.03
CA LEU A 77 3.38 4.56 4.96
C LEU A 77 2.31 4.12 5.97
N ASN A 78 1.38 3.28 5.55
CA ASN A 78 0.25 2.83 6.35
C ASN A 78 0.54 1.56 7.17
N GLU A 79 1.82 1.22 7.38
CA GLU A 79 2.23 0.07 8.20
C GLU A 79 1.62 0.11 9.59
N TYR A 80 1.73 1.24 10.29
CA TYR A 80 1.23 1.42 11.65
C TYR A 80 -0.30 1.21 11.76
N LEU A 81 -1.04 1.60 10.72
CA LEU A 81 -2.50 1.44 10.69
C LEU A 81 -2.90 -0.02 10.42
N ILE A 82 -2.05 -0.78 9.72
CA ILE A 82 -2.31 -2.16 9.32
C ILE A 82 -1.85 -3.17 10.38
N GLU A 83 -0.83 -2.84 11.16
CA GLU A 83 -0.24 -3.70 12.20
C GLU A 83 -1.27 -4.45 13.07
N PRO A 84 -2.29 -3.80 13.67
CA PRO A 84 -3.25 -4.50 14.52
C PRO A 84 -4.19 -5.45 13.76
N ILE A 85 -4.41 -5.20 12.47
CA ILE A 85 -5.38 -5.91 11.63
C ILE A 85 -4.69 -7.04 10.83
N ARG A 86 -3.36 -6.99 10.70
CA ARG A 86 -2.55 -7.91 9.89
C ARG A 86 -2.74 -9.39 10.23
N SER A 87 -2.96 -9.72 11.50
CA SER A 87 -3.20 -11.10 11.95
C SER A 87 -4.65 -11.55 11.81
N GLN A 88 -5.59 -10.61 11.70
CA GLN A 88 -7.03 -10.87 11.73
C GLN A 88 -7.67 -10.92 10.34
N VAL A 89 -7.04 -10.25 9.37
CA VAL A 89 -7.60 -10.04 8.03
C VAL A 89 -6.80 -10.77 6.96
N HIS A 90 -7.52 -11.30 5.98
CA HIS A 90 -6.92 -11.99 4.85
C HIS A 90 -5.99 -11.06 4.04
N PRO A 91 -4.79 -11.52 3.61
CA PRO A 91 -3.79 -10.69 2.93
C PRO A 91 -4.29 -9.85 1.75
N ARG A 92 -5.31 -10.33 1.03
CA ARG A 92 -5.94 -9.63 -0.10
C ARG A 92 -6.52 -8.24 0.25
N TRP A 93 -6.96 -8.05 1.49
CA TRP A 93 -7.50 -6.78 1.98
C TRP A 93 -6.41 -5.81 2.44
N LEU A 94 -5.17 -6.29 2.56
CA LEU A 94 -4.02 -5.46 2.93
C LEU A 94 -3.52 -4.77 1.67
N LEU A 95 -3.54 -3.44 1.70
CA LEU A 95 -3.11 -2.58 0.62
C LEU A 95 -2.12 -1.58 1.18
N PHE A 96 -0.90 -1.59 0.66
CA PHE A 96 0.15 -0.67 1.08
C PHE A 96 0.13 0.59 0.22
N ILE A 97 0.29 1.73 0.87
CA ILE A 97 0.31 3.05 0.22
C ILE A 97 1.73 3.60 0.34
N ILE A 98 2.26 4.10 -0.78
CA ILE A 98 3.53 4.82 -0.82
C ILE A 98 3.26 6.32 -0.93
N ASN A 99 4.20 7.12 -0.41
CA ASN A 99 4.24 8.56 -0.65
C ASN A 99 5.35 8.87 -1.67
N GLY A 100 5.04 9.65 -2.70
CA GLY A 100 6.00 10.00 -3.73
C GLY A 100 5.38 10.71 -4.92
N VAL A 101 5.94 10.49 -6.09
CA VAL A 101 5.43 11.01 -7.38
C VAL A 101 5.52 9.88 -8.39
N ILE A 102 4.46 9.67 -9.15
CA ILE A 102 4.41 8.75 -10.28
C ILE A 102 3.90 9.51 -11.49
N LEU A 103 4.64 9.46 -12.59
CA LEU A 103 4.29 10.13 -13.84
C LEU A 103 4.53 9.14 -14.98
N GLN A 104 3.70 9.20 -16.01
CA GLN A 104 3.91 8.39 -17.22
C GLN A 104 3.66 9.27 -18.45
N TYR A 105 4.58 9.19 -19.40
CA TYR A 105 4.55 9.95 -20.64
C TYR A 105 4.61 8.99 -21.82
N ASN A 106 3.69 9.17 -22.78
CA ASN A 106 3.76 8.49 -24.06
C ASN A 106 4.55 9.36 -25.04
N LEU A 107 5.70 8.87 -25.46
CA LEU A 107 6.60 9.53 -26.40
C LEU A 107 6.61 8.75 -27.71
N ASN A 108 6.73 9.45 -28.84
CA ASN A 108 6.92 8.81 -30.14
C ASN A 108 8.33 9.14 -30.65
N VAL A 109 9.19 8.12 -30.71
CA VAL A 109 10.57 8.26 -31.19
C VAL A 109 10.74 7.34 -32.39
N PHE A 110 11.12 7.90 -33.55
CA PHE A 110 11.27 7.17 -34.82
C PHE A 110 10.08 6.25 -35.16
N CYS A 111 8.86 6.79 -35.09
CA CYS A 111 7.60 6.06 -35.33
C CYS A 111 7.34 4.88 -34.37
N ARG A 112 8.00 4.85 -33.20
CA ARG A 112 7.74 3.89 -32.13
C ARG A 112 7.22 4.63 -30.90
N SER A 113 6.05 4.22 -30.43
CA SER A 113 5.50 4.68 -29.16
C SER A 113 6.24 4.01 -28.01
N ILE A 114 6.80 4.83 -27.12
CA ILE A 114 7.56 4.43 -25.93
C ILE A 114 6.89 5.10 -24.73
N TYR A 115 6.62 4.33 -23.68
CA TYR A 115 6.15 4.88 -22.42
C TYR A 115 7.33 5.11 -21.49
N LEU A 116 7.56 6.37 -21.11
CA LEU A 116 8.51 6.73 -20.07
C LEU A 116 7.73 6.86 -18.77
N THR A 117 8.18 6.15 -17.74
CA THR A 117 7.60 6.17 -16.38
C THR A 117 8.69 6.57 -15.41
#